data_AF-A0A1E8D0M6-F1
#
_entry.id   AF-A0A1E8D0M6-F1
#
_cell.length_a   1.000
_cell.length_b   1.000
_cell.length_c   1.000
_cell.angle_alpha   90.00
_cell.angle_beta   90.00
_cell.angle_gamma   90.00
#
_symmetry.space_group_name_H-M   'P 1'
#
loop_
_entity.id
_entity.type
_entity.pdbx_description
1 polymer ?
#
loop_
_entity_poly.entity_id
_entity_poly.type
_entity_poly.pdbx_seq_one_letter_code
_entity_poly.pdbx_strand_id
1 'polypeptide(L)'
;MPTKNQLLQSRASMEASRLHSRRQTPYNAPVDVLAIVRELGLVLMMQPLDHLLGFYVRTEEVCGVVINSRVPESLQRFTLAHEIAHHVLGHDGSADDEHDVERFDPNADKEVAAQAFASTLLMPEPLVNRAIKALPAVQDSRRVAAADAYLFSRQLGVSFSAGLWRLFGKGILSYDDVRRFRKAGALAAKNDLRGDDRVTDARADVWLLGSENSGLSVLCRVGDEVRVDLSEDTSTGAGWLVNSPAIPSLFGPHNVAQADLNPDIVLVEDEHVPSAPPSDDVWSLDTGGASDRRQLIFVPTDTGSFRVQMDLARPWEPSTILAQFDLQLEVRTRQLAGQGLFAPTPEDWADRAITA
;
A
#
# COMPACT_ATOMS: atom_id res chain seq x y z
N MET A 1 14.21 35.31 3.93
CA MET A 1 12.89 35.34 4.60
C MET A 1 12.00 34.34 3.89
N PRO A 2 11.30 33.44 4.60
CA PRO A 2 10.34 32.54 3.97
C PRO A 2 9.18 33.33 3.35
N THR A 3 8.65 32.84 2.24
CA THR A 3 7.45 33.43 1.60
C THR A 3 6.20 33.17 2.45
N LYS A 4 5.13 33.94 2.22
CA LYS A 4 3.83 33.72 2.89
C LYS A 4 3.34 32.26 2.71
N ASN A 5 3.45 31.72 1.50
CA ASN A 5 3.06 30.33 1.21
C ASN A 5 3.92 29.33 1.99
N GLN A 6 5.23 29.55 2.09
CA GLN A 6 6.10 28.68 2.88
C GLN A 6 5.73 28.67 4.37
N LEU A 7 5.33 29.83 4.92
CA LEU A 7 4.86 29.92 6.30
C LEU A 7 3.52 29.20 6.50
N LEU A 8 2.57 29.36 5.58
CA LEU A 8 1.28 28.66 5.61
C LEU A 8 1.46 27.14 5.56
N GLN A 9 2.25 26.65 4.60
CA GLN A 9 2.56 25.22 4.45
C GLN A 9 3.24 24.67 5.71
N SER A 10 4.26 25.38 6.23
CA SER A 10 4.96 24.97 7.45
C SER A 10 4.01 24.87 8.66
N ARG A 11 3.12 25.84 8.84
CA ARG A 11 2.12 25.81 9.91
C ARG A 11 1.16 24.63 9.76
N ALA A 12 0.64 24.40 8.56
CA ALA A 12 -0.24 23.29 8.26
C ALA A 12 0.42 21.93 8.50
N SER A 13 1.66 21.74 8.04
CA SER A 13 2.46 20.53 8.30
C SER A 13 2.73 20.32 9.79
N MET A 14 2.94 21.39 10.57
CA MET A 14 3.07 21.29 12.02
C MET A 14 1.79 20.81 12.68
N GLU A 15 0.61 21.27 12.24
CA GLU A 15 -0.67 20.79 12.77
C GLU A 15 -0.93 19.31 12.45
N ALA A 16 -0.57 18.84 11.25
CA ALA A 16 -0.64 17.42 10.92
C ALA A 16 0.30 16.59 11.83
N SER A 17 1.52 17.08 12.08
CA SER A 17 2.46 16.44 13.00
C SER A 17 1.93 16.40 14.43
N ARG A 18 1.32 17.48 14.91
CA ARG A 18 0.66 17.55 16.22
C ARG A 18 -0.51 16.58 16.33
N LEU A 19 -1.31 16.43 15.27
CA LEU A 19 -2.40 15.46 15.22
C LEU A 19 -1.85 14.04 15.41
N HIS A 20 -0.78 13.66 14.71
CA HIS A 20 -0.15 12.36 14.93
C HIS A 20 0.40 12.18 16.34
N SER A 21 1.04 13.21 16.92
CA SER A 21 1.56 13.16 18.29
C SER A 21 0.44 12.94 19.32
N ARG A 22 -0.69 13.65 19.18
CA ARG A 22 -1.84 13.51 20.09
C ARG A 22 -2.45 12.11 20.04
N ARG A 23 -2.48 11.50 18.85
CA ARG A 23 -3.06 10.18 18.60
C ARG A 23 -2.11 9.01 18.80
N GLN A 24 -0.82 9.29 19.00
CA GLN A 24 0.23 8.27 19.05
C GLN A 24 0.20 7.33 17.83
N THR A 25 0.07 7.90 16.63
CA THR A 25 -0.09 7.11 15.39
C THR A 25 1.00 6.03 15.24
N PRO A 26 0.65 4.75 15.08
CA PRO A 26 1.61 3.70 14.84
C PRO A 26 2.13 3.83 13.39
N TYR A 27 3.36 4.32 13.22
CA TYR A 27 3.98 4.54 11.90
C TYR A 27 4.51 3.23 11.27
N ASN A 28 3.76 2.14 11.40
CA ASN A 28 4.10 0.81 10.91
C ASN A 28 3.31 0.39 9.65
N ALA A 29 2.23 1.11 9.33
CA ALA A 29 1.35 0.90 8.19
C ALA A 29 0.92 2.26 7.57
N PRO A 30 0.26 2.28 6.40
CA PRO A 30 -0.38 3.49 5.90
C PRO A 30 -1.26 4.15 6.97
N VAL A 31 -1.24 5.48 7.03
CA VAL A 31 -2.05 6.22 8.01
C VAL A 31 -3.53 5.90 7.84
N ASP A 32 -4.19 5.51 8.93
CA ASP A 32 -5.63 5.24 8.95
C ASP A 32 -6.41 6.56 9.05
N VAL A 33 -6.78 7.09 7.89
CA VAL A 33 -7.58 8.31 7.78
C VAL A 33 -9.02 8.13 8.26
N LEU A 34 -9.57 6.90 8.22
CA LEU A 34 -10.91 6.63 8.70
C LEU A 34 -10.97 6.66 10.23
N ALA A 35 -9.97 6.07 10.89
CA ALA A 35 -9.80 6.24 12.33
C ALA A 35 -9.62 7.72 12.71
N ILE A 36 -9.00 8.53 11.84
CA ILE A 36 -8.87 9.98 12.07
C ILE A 36 -10.23 10.67 12.05
N VAL A 37 -11.03 10.45 11.01
CA VAL A 37 -12.41 10.96 10.91
C VAL A 37 -13.22 10.61 12.16
N ARG A 38 -13.20 9.34 12.57
CA ARG A 38 -13.98 8.83 13.70
C ARG A 38 -13.62 9.51 15.01
N GLU A 39 -12.32 9.60 15.32
CA GLU A 39 -11.86 10.26 16.55
C GLU A 39 -12.09 11.77 16.56
N LEU A 40 -12.15 12.41 15.37
CA LEU A 40 -12.54 13.82 15.26
C LEU A 40 -14.07 14.04 15.34
N GLY A 41 -14.85 12.96 15.41
CA GLY A 41 -16.32 13.04 15.47
C GLY A 41 -16.95 13.53 14.17
N LEU A 42 -16.27 13.35 13.04
CA LEU A 42 -16.77 13.76 11.73
C LEU A 42 -17.74 12.71 11.17
N VAL A 43 -18.86 13.18 10.60
CA VAL A 43 -19.71 12.36 9.75
C VAL A 43 -18.99 12.13 8.42
N LEU A 44 -18.87 10.90 7.95
CA LEU A 44 -18.32 10.58 6.62
C LEU A 44 -19.40 10.02 5.71
N MET A 45 -19.47 10.51 4.48
CA MET A 45 -20.31 9.94 3.43
C MET A 45 -19.45 9.55 2.22
N MET A 46 -19.44 8.26 1.89
CA MET A 46 -18.82 7.74 0.68
C MET A 46 -19.91 7.53 -0.36
N GLN A 47 -19.94 8.34 -1.41
CA GLN A 47 -20.94 8.20 -2.48
C GLN A 47 -20.37 8.55 -3.85
N PRO A 48 -20.94 8.05 -4.95
CA PRO A 48 -20.58 8.51 -6.28
C PRO A 48 -20.85 10.01 -6.44
N LEU A 49 -19.83 10.77 -6.86
CA LEU A 49 -19.97 12.17 -7.27
C LEU A 49 -19.54 12.29 -8.74
N ASP A 50 -20.06 13.30 -9.44
CA ASP A 50 -19.77 13.50 -10.86
C ASP A 50 -18.56 14.42 -11.06
N HIS A 51 -18.61 15.65 -10.57
CA HIS A 51 -17.59 16.68 -10.81
C HIS A 51 -16.72 17.02 -9.60
N LEU A 52 -17.01 16.43 -8.44
CA LEU A 52 -16.31 16.71 -7.18
C LEU A 52 -15.52 15.48 -6.72
N LEU A 53 -14.33 15.71 -6.18
CA LEU A 53 -13.56 14.67 -5.49
C LEU A 53 -14.07 14.48 -4.05
N GLY A 54 -14.42 15.59 -3.40
CA GLY A 54 -14.99 15.63 -2.07
C GLY A 54 -15.33 17.05 -1.66
N PHE A 55 -15.92 17.18 -0.48
CA PHE A 55 -16.16 18.47 0.14
C PHE A 55 -16.36 18.33 1.65
N TYR A 56 -16.04 19.40 2.37
CA TYR A 56 -16.19 19.53 3.81
C TYR A 56 -17.33 20.47 4.15
N VAL A 57 -18.22 20.02 5.04
CA VAL A 57 -19.35 20.80 5.54
C VAL A 57 -19.19 21.04 7.04
N ARG A 58 -19.30 22.31 7.43
CA ARG A 58 -19.38 22.75 8.82
C ARG A 58 -20.67 23.54 9.02
N THR A 59 -21.53 23.07 9.93
CA THR A 59 -22.72 23.78 10.43
C THR A 59 -22.62 23.94 11.95
N GLU A 60 -23.57 24.64 12.57
CA GLU A 60 -23.64 24.75 14.03
C GLU A 60 -23.89 23.39 14.71
N GLU A 61 -24.57 22.48 14.02
CA GLU A 61 -25.01 21.18 14.58
C GLU A 61 -24.15 20.00 14.14
N VAL A 62 -23.60 20.03 12.91
CA VAL A 62 -22.90 18.90 12.29
C VAL A 62 -21.64 19.35 11.54
N CYS A 63 -20.57 18.58 11.70
CA CYS A 63 -19.38 18.62 10.85
C CYS A 63 -19.27 17.30 10.07
N GLY A 64 -19.09 17.37 8.76
CA GLY A 64 -19.04 16.18 7.93
C GLY A 64 -18.21 16.34 6.67
N VAL A 65 -17.83 15.20 6.09
CA VAL A 65 -17.02 15.08 4.89
C VAL A 65 -17.72 14.14 3.92
N VAL A 66 -17.77 14.54 2.64
CA VAL A 66 -18.31 13.71 1.57
C VAL A 66 -17.18 13.42 0.59
N ILE A 67 -16.99 12.14 0.22
CA ILE A 67 -15.90 11.70 -0.66
C ILE A 67 -16.47 10.91 -1.84
N ASN A 68 -15.94 11.17 -3.03
CA ASN A 68 -16.31 10.48 -4.24
C ASN A 68 -15.85 9.01 -4.21
N SER A 69 -16.78 8.07 -4.17
CA SER A 69 -16.50 6.63 -4.14
C SER A 69 -16.03 6.05 -5.50
N ARG A 70 -16.13 6.82 -6.60
CA ARG A 70 -15.75 6.37 -7.96
C ARG A 70 -14.26 6.53 -8.26
N VAL A 71 -13.52 7.29 -7.45
CA VAL A 71 -12.08 7.53 -7.69
C VAL A 71 -11.22 6.46 -7.02
N PRO A 72 -9.95 6.26 -7.45
CA PRO A 72 -9.05 5.29 -6.84
C PRO A 72 -8.83 5.56 -5.34
N GLU A 73 -8.59 4.50 -4.55
CA GLU A 73 -8.45 4.62 -3.10
C GLU A 73 -7.38 5.65 -2.68
N SER A 74 -6.23 5.70 -3.36
CA SER A 74 -5.18 6.69 -3.05
C SER A 74 -5.68 8.12 -3.16
N LEU A 75 -6.62 8.38 -4.09
CA LEU A 75 -7.23 9.70 -4.25
C LEU A 75 -8.31 9.92 -3.19
N GLN A 76 -9.14 8.91 -2.88
CA GLN A 76 -10.09 8.99 -1.76
C GLN A 76 -9.37 9.31 -0.43
N ARG A 77 -8.22 8.66 -0.18
CA ARG A 77 -7.38 8.91 1.01
C ARG A 77 -6.83 10.33 1.03
N PHE A 78 -6.37 10.82 -0.12
CA PHE A 78 -5.85 12.17 -0.24
C PHE A 78 -6.93 13.22 -0.02
N THR A 79 -8.07 13.10 -0.72
CA THR A 79 -9.21 14.00 -0.56
C THR A 79 -9.73 13.95 0.88
N LEU A 80 -9.85 12.78 1.50
CA LEU A 80 -10.27 12.70 2.90
C LEU A 80 -9.27 13.39 3.85
N ALA A 81 -7.97 13.21 3.64
CA ALA A 81 -6.93 13.91 4.40
C ALA A 81 -6.98 15.43 4.18
N HIS A 82 -7.35 15.87 2.98
CA HIS A 82 -7.57 17.26 2.62
C HIS A 82 -8.78 17.84 3.35
N GLU A 83 -9.92 17.15 3.37
CA GLU A 83 -11.10 17.60 4.11
C GLU A 83 -10.87 17.61 5.64
N ILE A 84 -10.13 16.62 6.17
CA ILE A 84 -9.68 16.63 7.57
C ILE A 84 -8.85 17.90 7.85
N ALA A 85 -8.04 18.37 6.89
CA ALA A 85 -7.28 19.59 7.05
C ALA A 85 -8.19 20.81 7.22
N HIS A 86 -9.23 20.96 6.41
CA HIS A 86 -10.20 22.04 6.56
C HIS A 86 -10.83 22.03 7.95
N HIS A 87 -11.20 20.85 8.45
CA HIS A 87 -11.73 20.73 9.80
C HIS A 87 -10.72 21.15 10.88
N VAL A 88 -9.50 20.59 10.84
CA VAL A 88 -8.47 20.79 11.87
C VAL A 88 -7.92 22.22 11.87
N LEU A 89 -7.78 22.83 10.68
CA LEU A 89 -7.30 24.20 10.53
C LEU A 89 -8.38 25.26 10.80
N GLY A 90 -9.62 24.83 11.06
CA GLY A 90 -10.74 25.73 11.34
C GLY A 90 -11.19 26.53 10.12
N HIS A 91 -11.06 25.96 8.92
CA HIS A 91 -11.62 26.56 7.72
C HIS A 91 -13.16 26.42 7.74
N ASP A 92 -13.82 27.42 7.16
CA ASP A 92 -15.24 27.33 6.78
C ASP A 92 -15.40 26.26 5.69
N GLY A 93 -16.63 25.75 5.49
CA GLY A 93 -16.90 24.69 4.51
C GLY A 93 -16.28 24.95 3.13
N SER A 94 -15.73 23.91 2.52
CA SER A 94 -15.00 23.95 1.24
C SER A 94 -15.61 22.92 0.28
N ALA A 95 -15.64 23.26 -1.01
CA ALA A 95 -15.96 22.33 -2.09
C ALA A 95 -14.75 22.27 -3.04
N ASP A 96 -14.25 21.07 -3.30
CA ASP A 96 -13.07 20.85 -4.14
C ASP A 96 -13.49 20.87 -5.62
N ASP A 97 -13.41 22.05 -6.27
CA ASP A 97 -13.62 22.21 -7.73
C ASP A 97 -12.28 22.03 -8.46
N GLU A 98 -12.22 21.12 -9.44
CA GLU A 98 -11.00 20.73 -10.17
C GLU A 98 -10.36 21.84 -11.05
N HIS A 99 -10.88 23.07 -11.04
CA HIS A 99 -10.37 24.16 -11.85
C HIS A 99 -10.55 25.51 -11.14
N ASP A 100 -9.54 26.00 -10.42
CA ASP A 100 -9.31 27.44 -10.31
C ASP A 100 -7.95 27.75 -9.65
N VAL A 101 -6.93 27.98 -10.49
CA VAL A 101 -5.61 28.48 -10.06
C VAL A 101 -5.29 29.72 -10.87
N GLU A 102 -6.11 30.78 -10.81
CA GLU A 102 -5.71 32.09 -11.37
C GLU A 102 -6.60 33.25 -10.88
N ARG A 103 -6.48 33.63 -9.60
CA ARG A 103 -6.65 35.01 -9.04
C ARG A 103 -6.40 34.98 -7.54
N PHE A 104 -6.24 36.15 -6.91
CA PHE A 104 -6.10 36.32 -5.46
C PHE A 104 -7.41 35.90 -4.76
N ASP A 105 -7.60 34.60 -4.66
CA ASP A 105 -8.74 33.96 -4.01
C ASP A 105 -8.42 33.81 -2.51
N PRO A 106 -9.25 34.35 -1.60
CA PRO A 106 -9.13 34.08 -0.15
C PRO A 106 -9.11 32.58 0.20
N ASN A 107 -9.69 31.73 -0.64
CA ASN A 107 -9.61 30.28 -0.49
C ASN A 107 -8.25 29.71 -0.92
N ALA A 108 -7.47 30.36 -1.78
CA ALA A 108 -6.17 29.84 -2.23
C ALA A 108 -5.19 29.61 -1.06
N ASP A 109 -5.18 30.48 -0.05
CA ASP A 109 -4.37 30.26 1.16
C ASP A 109 -4.85 29.04 1.95
N LYS A 110 -6.18 28.85 2.06
CA LYS A 110 -6.82 27.72 2.75
C LYS A 110 -6.51 26.41 2.03
N GLU A 111 -6.65 26.38 0.71
CA GLU A 111 -6.35 25.22 -0.14
C GLU A 111 -4.87 24.84 -0.08
N VAL A 112 -3.95 25.83 -0.15
CA VAL A 112 -2.51 25.58 -0.01
C VAL A 112 -2.18 24.99 1.37
N ALA A 113 -2.84 25.47 2.43
CA ALA A 113 -2.67 24.93 3.77
C ALA A 113 -3.25 23.51 3.89
N ALA A 114 -4.45 23.27 3.34
CA ALA A 114 -5.10 21.96 3.35
C ALA A 114 -4.27 20.91 2.60
N GLN A 115 -3.78 21.25 1.40
CA GLN A 115 -2.87 20.42 0.61
C GLN A 115 -1.59 20.03 1.38
N ALA A 116 -0.97 20.98 2.07
CA ALA A 116 0.25 20.76 2.84
C ALA A 116 0.01 19.89 4.08
N PHE A 117 -1.10 20.14 4.78
CA PHE A 117 -1.55 19.31 5.90
C PHE A 117 -1.80 17.87 5.43
N ALA A 118 -2.60 17.66 4.39
CA ALA A 118 -2.95 16.34 3.87
C ALA A 118 -1.72 15.54 3.45
N SER A 119 -0.80 16.19 2.74
CA SER A 119 0.47 15.58 2.33
C SER A 119 1.31 15.14 3.53
N THR A 120 1.33 15.94 4.60
CA THR A 120 2.09 15.65 5.82
C THR A 120 1.40 14.58 6.67
N LEU A 121 0.06 14.60 6.71
CA LEU A 121 -0.76 13.62 7.42
C LEU A 121 -0.61 12.22 6.81
N LEU A 122 -0.58 12.11 5.48
CA LEU A 122 -0.42 10.82 4.80
C LEU A 122 1.02 10.34 4.76
N MET A 123 1.99 11.24 4.79
CA MET A 123 3.42 10.92 4.69
C MET A 123 4.25 11.47 5.85
N PRO A 124 3.93 11.10 7.11
CA PRO A 124 4.70 11.56 8.27
C PRO A 124 6.14 11.05 8.20
N GLU A 125 7.10 11.87 8.65
CA GLU A 125 8.54 11.56 8.54
C GLU A 125 8.94 10.18 9.09
N PRO A 126 8.42 9.70 10.25
CA PRO A 126 8.75 8.36 10.74
C PRO A 126 8.33 7.25 9.77
N LEU A 127 7.13 7.35 9.18
CA LEU A 127 6.63 6.37 8.20
C LEU A 127 7.44 6.44 6.89
N VAL A 128 7.74 7.65 6.42
CA VAL A 128 8.57 7.88 5.22
C VAL A 128 9.96 7.27 5.40
N ASN A 129 10.61 7.51 6.53
CA ASN A 129 11.94 6.98 6.80
C ASN A 129 11.92 5.45 6.94
N ARG A 130 10.88 4.88 7.56
CA ARG A 130 10.67 3.42 7.62
C ARG A 130 10.51 2.83 6.21
N ALA A 131 9.68 3.46 5.38
CA ALA A 131 9.41 2.98 4.03
C ALA A 131 10.66 3.03 3.14
N ILE A 132 11.44 4.12 3.20
CA ILE A 132 12.71 4.23 2.48
C ILE A 132 13.67 3.11 2.89
N LYS A 133 13.81 2.84 4.19
CA LYS A 133 14.71 1.78 4.69
C LYS A 133 14.29 0.37 4.24
N ALA A 134 13.00 0.17 3.98
CA ALA A 134 12.46 -1.10 3.53
C ALA A 134 12.57 -1.29 2.00
N LEU A 135 13.07 -0.30 1.25
CA LEU A 135 13.19 -0.44 -0.20
C LEU A 135 14.30 -1.43 -0.57
N PRO A 136 14.06 -2.35 -1.51
CA PRO A 136 15.10 -3.23 -2.04
C PRO A 136 16.32 -2.44 -2.51
N ALA A 137 16.12 -1.30 -3.19
CA ALA A 137 17.21 -0.43 -3.59
C ALA A 137 18.16 0.00 -2.46
N VAL A 138 17.59 0.26 -1.28
CA VAL A 138 18.36 0.71 -0.10
C VAL A 138 19.07 -0.47 0.56
N GLN A 139 18.44 -1.64 0.59
CA GLN A 139 19.05 -2.88 1.08
C GLN A 139 20.23 -3.31 0.20
N ASP A 140 20.06 -3.25 -1.11
CA ASP A 140 21.05 -3.63 -2.12
C ASP A 140 22.09 -2.52 -2.39
N SER A 141 22.01 -1.38 -1.68
CA SER A 141 22.88 -0.21 -1.90
C SER A 141 22.93 0.29 -3.35
N ARG A 142 21.82 0.17 -4.09
CA ARG A 142 21.67 0.62 -5.48
C ARG A 142 20.83 1.89 -5.56
N ARG A 143 20.78 2.49 -6.75
CA ARG A 143 19.89 3.63 -7.02
C ARG A 143 18.43 3.18 -7.03
N VAL A 144 17.55 4.04 -6.52
CA VAL A 144 16.09 3.86 -6.53
C VAL A 144 15.58 3.90 -7.97
N ALA A 145 14.94 2.82 -8.40
CA ALA A 145 14.28 2.71 -9.69
C ALA A 145 12.78 3.03 -9.59
N ALA A 146 12.08 3.01 -10.73
CA ALA A 146 10.64 3.26 -10.77
C ALA A 146 9.85 2.24 -9.93
N ALA A 147 10.25 0.98 -9.99
CA ALA A 147 9.76 -0.12 -9.17
C ALA A 147 9.83 0.19 -7.66
N ASP A 148 11.00 0.62 -7.15
CA ASP A 148 11.17 0.98 -5.75
C ASP A 148 10.31 2.19 -5.35
N ALA A 149 10.20 3.19 -6.23
CA ALA A 149 9.34 4.35 -5.97
C ALA A 149 7.86 3.97 -5.91
N TYR A 150 7.45 2.95 -6.68
CA TYR A 150 6.11 2.39 -6.60
C TYR A 150 5.89 1.65 -5.27
N LEU A 151 6.83 0.78 -4.87
CA LEU A 151 6.80 0.10 -3.56
C LEU A 151 6.69 1.11 -2.41
N PHE A 152 7.49 2.18 -2.47
CA PHE A 152 7.42 3.31 -1.54
C PHE A 152 6.02 3.90 -1.49
N SER A 153 5.45 4.31 -2.64
CA SER A 153 4.11 4.91 -2.67
C SER A 153 3.01 3.99 -2.12
N ARG A 154 3.10 2.69 -2.41
CA ARG A 154 2.16 1.67 -1.94
C ARG A 154 2.24 1.47 -0.43
N GLN A 155 3.45 1.44 0.13
CA GLN A 155 3.67 1.30 1.57
C GLN A 155 3.10 2.47 2.40
N LEU A 156 2.99 3.67 1.82
CA LEU A 156 2.34 4.82 2.44
C LEU A 156 0.84 4.92 2.11
N GLY A 157 0.35 4.13 1.15
CA GLY A 157 -1.02 4.23 0.64
C GLY A 157 -1.29 5.55 -0.07
N VAL A 158 -0.31 6.08 -0.81
CA VAL A 158 -0.42 7.32 -1.60
C VAL A 158 -0.28 7.02 -3.10
N SER A 159 -0.63 7.99 -3.95
CA SER A 159 -0.46 7.81 -5.39
C SER A 159 1.02 7.71 -5.77
N PHE A 160 1.31 7.02 -6.88
CA PHE A 160 2.68 6.91 -7.40
C PHE A 160 3.34 8.28 -7.59
N SER A 161 2.58 9.26 -8.12
CA SER A 161 3.08 10.62 -8.31
C SER A 161 3.40 11.32 -6.98
N ALA A 162 2.58 11.15 -5.94
CA ALA A 162 2.87 11.71 -4.62
C ALA A 162 4.14 11.10 -4.01
N GLY A 163 4.31 9.78 -4.15
CA GLY A 163 5.53 9.08 -3.71
C GLY A 163 6.80 9.59 -4.41
N LEU A 164 6.75 9.80 -5.72
CA LEU A 164 7.88 10.34 -6.49
C LEU A 164 8.30 11.73 -5.99
N TRP A 165 7.35 12.65 -5.80
CA TRP A 165 7.64 13.99 -5.30
C TRP A 165 8.16 13.97 -3.86
N ARG A 166 7.67 13.04 -3.04
CA ARG A 166 8.17 12.86 -1.68
C ARG A 166 9.62 12.39 -1.67
N LEU A 167 9.98 11.41 -2.51
CA LEU A 167 11.35 10.93 -2.65
C LEU A 167 12.30 11.99 -3.21
N PHE A 168 11.83 12.82 -4.15
CA PHE A 168 12.55 14.00 -4.63
C PHE A 168 12.80 15.01 -3.50
N GLY A 169 11.78 15.31 -2.69
CA GLY A 169 11.91 16.17 -1.52
C GLY A 169 12.89 15.64 -0.45
N LYS A 170 13.13 14.32 -0.42
CA LYS A 170 14.14 13.68 0.43
C LYS A 170 15.54 13.61 -0.22
N GLY A 171 15.69 14.08 -1.46
CA GLY A 171 16.95 14.04 -2.22
C GLY A 171 17.33 12.65 -2.74
N ILE A 172 16.40 11.69 -2.71
CA ILE A 172 16.64 10.30 -3.15
C ILE A 172 16.50 10.18 -4.67
N LEU A 173 15.54 10.90 -5.25
CA LEU A 173 15.34 10.99 -6.69
C LEU A 173 15.77 12.36 -7.20
N SER A 174 16.33 12.37 -8.42
CA SER A 174 16.53 13.62 -9.16
C SER A 174 15.21 14.09 -9.79
N TYR A 175 15.16 15.35 -10.20
CA TYR A 175 14.00 15.87 -10.96
C TYR A 175 13.80 15.12 -12.28
N ASP A 176 14.90 14.73 -12.94
CA ASP A 176 14.86 13.94 -14.17
C ASP A 176 14.30 12.54 -13.95
N ASP A 177 14.63 11.91 -12.81
CA ASP A 177 14.03 10.63 -12.42
C ASP A 177 12.52 10.78 -12.22
N VAL A 178 12.07 11.80 -11.48
CA VAL A 178 10.63 12.07 -11.29
C VAL A 178 9.92 12.25 -12.63
N ARG A 179 10.49 13.06 -13.54
CA ARG A 179 9.91 13.30 -14.86
C ARG A 179 9.82 12.01 -15.68
N ARG A 180 10.89 11.21 -15.69
CA ARG A 180 10.96 9.92 -16.41
C ARG A 180 9.96 8.92 -15.85
N PHE A 181 9.95 8.71 -14.53
CA PHE A 181 9.08 7.74 -13.86
C PHE A 181 7.61 8.13 -13.96
N ARG A 182 7.28 9.41 -13.78
CA ARG A 182 5.91 9.92 -13.95
C ARG A 182 5.41 9.73 -15.39
N LYS A 183 6.27 9.95 -16.39
CA LYS A 183 5.92 9.74 -17.80
C LYS A 183 5.68 8.27 -18.13
N ALA A 184 6.49 7.36 -17.58
CA ALA A 184 6.30 5.92 -17.75
C ALA A 184 5.05 5.42 -17.02
N GLY A 185 4.72 6.03 -15.89
CA GLY A 185 3.53 5.73 -15.09
C GLY A 185 3.71 4.51 -14.17
N ALA A 186 2.75 4.35 -13.26
CA ALA A 186 2.79 3.27 -12.26
C ALA A 186 2.71 1.88 -12.91
N LEU A 187 2.04 1.76 -14.06
CA LEU A 187 1.90 0.49 -14.77
C LEU A 187 3.27 -0.05 -15.23
N ALA A 188 4.14 0.82 -15.76
CA ALA A 188 5.49 0.42 -16.14
C ALA A 188 6.30 -0.03 -14.93
N ALA A 189 6.21 0.72 -13.81
CA ALA A 189 6.88 0.35 -12.56
C ALA A 189 6.39 -1.00 -11.99
N LYS A 190 5.09 -1.31 -12.15
CA LYS A 190 4.53 -2.63 -11.79
C LYS A 190 5.07 -3.72 -12.71
N ASN A 191 5.15 -3.50 -14.02
CA ASN A 191 5.72 -4.48 -14.95
C ASN A 191 7.19 -4.79 -14.62
N ASP A 192 7.99 -3.77 -14.29
CA ASP A 192 9.39 -3.97 -13.89
C ASP A 192 9.53 -4.86 -12.63
N LEU A 193 8.53 -4.85 -11.74
CA LEU A 193 8.48 -5.74 -10.57
C LEU A 193 7.99 -7.15 -10.90
N ARG A 194 7.25 -7.30 -12.00
CA ARG A 194 6.59 -8.56 -12.36
C ARG A 194 7.44 -9.41 -13.31
N GLY A 195 8.33 -8.80 -14.08
CA GLY A 195 9.10 -9.50 -15.12
C GLY A 195 8.30 -9.62 -16.42
N ASP A 196 8.39 -10.78 -17.08
CA ASP A 196 7.78 -11.02 -18.40
C ASP A 196 6.24 -11.18 -18.34
N ASP A 197 5.64 -11.28 -17.15
CA ASP A 197 4.19 -11.40 -17.00
C ASP A 197 3.46 -10.06 -17.10
N ARG A 198 2.65 -9.97 -18.16
CA ARG A 198 1.83 -8.79 -18.43
C ARG A 198 0.66 -8.72 -17.45
N VAL A 199 0.38 -7.50 -17.03
CA VAL A 199 -0.71 -7.14 -16.12
C VAL A 199 -2.07 -7.65 -16.60
N THR A 200 -2.73 -8.47 -15.76
CA THR A 200 -4.14 -8.85 -15.90
C THR A 200 -5.08 -7.72 -15.45
N ASP A 201 -4.70 -6.97 -14.41
CA ASP A 201 -5.44 -5.78 -13.93
C ASP A 201 -4.49 -4.65 -13.48
N ALA A 202 -4.51 -3.52 -14.20
CA ALA A 202 -3.65 -2.35 -13.90
C ALA A 202 -3.91 -1.71 -12.54
N ARG A 203 -5.10 -1.92 -11.98
CA ARG A 203 -5.50 -1.39 -10.68
C ARG A 203 -5.09 -2.30 -9.52
N ALA A 204 -4.73 -3.55 -9.78
CA ALA A 204 -4.20 -4.46 -8.77
C ALA A 204 -2.85 -3.97 -8.27
N ASP A 205 -2.70 -3.83 -6.96
CA ASP A 205 -1.39 -3.58 -6.37
C ASP A 205 -0.56 -4.88 -6.34
N VAL A 206 0.74 -4.74 -6.12
CA VAL A 206 1.71 -5.84 -6.15
C VAL A 206 2.41 -5.83 -4.82
N TRP A 207 2.32 -6.93 -4.08
CA TRP A 207 2.97 -7.18 -2.80
C TRP A 207 4.17 -8.09 -3.04
N LEU A 208 5.31 -7.75 -2.44
CA LEU A 208 6.53 -8.54 -2.49
C LEU A 208 6.83 -8.95 -1.06
N LEU A 209 6.83 -10.25 -0.79
CA LEU A 209 7.01 -10.81 0.53
C LEU A 209 8.12 -11.87 0.49
N GLY A 210 9.03 -11.81 1.45
CA GLY A 210 10.07 -12.80 1.66
C GLY A 210 9.90 -13.56 2.97
N SER A 211 10.85 -14.44 3.27
CA SER A 211 10.87 -15.23 4.52
C SER A 211 10.78 -14.38 5.79
N GLU A 212 11.29 -13.15 5.77
CA GLU A 212 11.24 -12.18 6.86
C GLU A 212 9.83 -11.64 7.14
N ASN A 213 8.88 -11.90 6.25
CA ASN A 213 7.48 -11.48 6.41
C ASN A 213 6.59 -12.59 6.98
N SER A 214 7.16 -13.74 7.33
CA SER A 214 6.44 -14.83 8.01
C SER A 214 5.88 -14.36 9.37
N GLY A 215 4.64 -14.72 9.66
CA GLY A 215 3.87 -14.33 10.85
C GLY A 215 3.23 -12.95 10.80
N LEU A 216 3.30 -12.25 9.65
CA LEU A 216 2.67 -10.92 9.50
C LEU A 216 1.22 -11.02 9.03
N SER A 217 0.46 -9.97 9.33
CA SER A 217 -0.83 -9.69 8.69
C SER A 217 -0.68 -8.58 7.66
N VAL A 218 -1.16 -8.83 6.44
CA VAL A 218 -1.10 -7.92 5.30
C VAL A 218 -2.52 -7.55 4.88
N LEU A 219 -2.81 -6.26 4.91
CA LEU A 219 -4.07 -5.71 4.40
C LEU A 219 -3.96 -5.45 2.89
N CYS A 220 -4.57 -6.32 2.08
CA CYS A 220 -4.59 -6.20 0.62
C CYS A 220 -6.02 -6.09 0.07
N ARG A 221 -6.16 -5.96 -1.25
CA ARG A 221 -7.46 -5.82 -1.91
C ARG A 221 -7.75 -6.99 -2.81
N VAL A 222 -9.04 -7.18 -3.10
CA VAL A 222 -9.47 -8.11 -4.15
C VAL A 222 -8.79 -7.78 -5.48
N GLY A 223 -8.13 -8.79 -6.02
CA GLY A 223 -7.35 -8.76 -7.25
C GLY A 223 -5.91 -8.26 -7.11
N ASP A 224 -5.44 -7.87 -5.93
CA ASP A 224 -4.02 -7.56 -5.72
C ASP A 224 -3.16 -8.84 -5.87
N GLU A 225 -1.93 -8.67 -6.37
CA GLU A 225 -0.98 -9.77 -6.51
C GLU A 225 -0.08 -9.86 -5.29
N VAL A 226 -0.17 -10.97 -4.56
CA VAL A 226 0.69 -11.29 -3.43
C VAL A 226 1.79 -12.23 -3.88
N ARG A 227 2.97 -11.68 -4.16
CA ARG A 227 4.15 -12.43 -4.58
C ARG A 227 4.98 -12.81 -3.35
N VAL A 228 5.14 -14.10 -3.13
CA VAL A 228 5.93 -14.68 -2.06
C VAL A 228 7.18 -15.30 -2.68
N ASP A 229 8.35 -14.84 -2.26
CA ASP A 229 9.63 -15.29 -2.78
C ASP A 229 10.49 -15.86 -1.62
N LEU A 230 10.69 -17.18 -1.65
CA LEU A 230 11.35 -17.93 -0.59
C LEU A 230 12.61 -18.62 -1.11
N SER A 231 13.69 -18.62 -0.33
CA SER A 231 14.85 -19.45 -0.62
C SER A 231 14.48 -20.94 -0.60
N GLU A 232 14.92 -21.68 -1.61
CA GLU A 232 14.66 -23.11 -1.78
C GLU A 232 15.90 -23.79 -2.37
N ASP A 233 16.72 -24.44 -1.54
CA ASP A 233 17.90 -25.16 -2.03
C ASP A 233 17.51 -26.56 -2.57
N THR A 234 17.28 -26.63 -3.87
CA THR A 234 16.87 -27.86 -4.57
C THR A 234 17.89 -28.99 -4.47
N SER A 235 19.17 -28.69 -4.21
CA SER A 235 20.22 -29.71 -4.06
C SER A 235 20.03 -30.57 -2.81
N THR A 236 19.33 -30.05 -1.79
CA THR A 236 18.97 -30.77 -0.57
C THR A 236 17.74 -31.66 -0.74
N GLY A 237 17.04 -31.50 -1.87
CA GLY A 237 15.73 -32.08 -2.18
C GLY A 237 14.62 -31.70 -1.21
N ALA A 238 14.81 -30.63 -0.42
CA ALA A 238 13.73 -29.95 0.27
C ALA A 238 13.00 -29.02 -0.69
N GLY A 239 11.69 -28.91 -0.52
CA GLY A 239 10.88 -27.95 -1.26
C GLY A 239 9.69 -27.45 -0.45
N TRP A 240 9.17 -26.29 -0.82
CA TRP A 240 8.03 -25.69 -0.15
C TRP A 240 6.72 -26.40 -0.50
N LEU A 241 5.90 -26.70 0.50
CA LEU A 241 4.60 -27.32 0.31
C LEU A 241 3.54 -26.32 0.74
N VAL A 242 2.65 -25.94 -0.18
CA VAL A 242 1.55 -25.03 0.14
C VAL A 242 0.46 -25.81 0.86
N ASN A 243 0.28 -25.50 2.15
CA ASN A 243 -0.72 -26.12 3.02
C ASN A 243 -2.04 -25.34 3.01
N SER A 244 -1.98 -24.03 2.81
CA SER A 244 -3.15 -23.16 2.72
C SER A 244 -2.85 -21.98 1.77
N PRO A 245 -3.77 -21.61 0.86
CA PRO A 245 -4.98 -22.37 0.53
C PRO A 245 -4.66 -23.77 -0.02
N ALA A 246 -5.59 -24.72 0.11
CA ALA A 246 -5.36 -26.08 -0.40
C ALA A 246 -5.31 -26.02 -1.93
N ILE A 247 -4.12 -26.20 -2.50
CA ILE A 247 -3.87 -26.11 -3.93
C ILE A 247 -3.38 -27.48 -4.42
N PRO A 248 -3.78 -27.93 -5.62
CA PRO A 248 -3.23 -29.13 -6.22
C PRO A 248 -1.79 -28.81 -6.63
N SER A 249 -0.80 -29.24 -5.84
CA SER A 249 0.61 -29.11 -6.22
C SER A 249 1.08 -30.36 -6.97
N LEU A 250 2.09 -30.21 -7.84
CA LEU A 250 2.73 -31.31 -8.56
C LEU A 250 3.31 -32.41 -7.63
N PHE A 251 3.54 -32.05 -6.37
CA PHE A 251 4.10 -32.92 -5.32
C PHE A 251 3.15 -33.09 -4.11
N GLY A 252 1.91 -32.62 -4.22
CA GLY A 252 0.88 -32.74 -3.21
C GLY A 252 0.12 -34.06 -3.34
N PRO A 253 -0.65 -34.47 -2.32
CA PRO A 253 -1.49 -35.66 -2.44
C PRO A 253 -2.39 -35.52 -3.68
N HIS A 254 -2.33 -36.50 -4.59
CA HIS A 254 -3.01 -36.52 -5.90
C HIS A 254 -4.56 -36.50 -5.85
N ASN A 255 -5.16 -36.13 -4.72
CA ASN A 255 -6.61 -35.99 -4.53
C ASN A 255 -6.89 -34.78 -3.64
N VAL A 256 -6.73 -33.56 -4.18
CA VAL A 256 -7.48 -32.42 -3.65
C VAL A 256 -8.81 -32.43 -4.39
N ALA A 257 -9.91 -32.71 -3.69
CA ALA A 257 -11.22 -32.66 -4.32
C ALA A 257 -11.46 -31.23 -4.85
N GLN A 258 -12.11 -31.09 -6.00
CA GLN A 258 -12.41 -29.77 -6.60
C GLN A 258 -13.23 -28.85 -5.67
N ALA A 259 -13.83 -29.43 -4.62
CA ALA A 259 -14.57 -28.75 -3.55
C ALA A 259 -13.70 -28.24 -2.38
N ASP A 260 -12.43 -28.66 -2.28
CA ASP A 260 -11.47 -28.21 -1.25
C ASP A 260 -10.54 -27.10 -1.75
N LEU A 261 -10.60 -26.76 -3.05
CA LEU A 261 -9.97 -25.57 -3.59
C LEU A 261 -10.62 -24.36 -2.91
N ASN A 262 -9.83 -23.55 -2.20
CA ASN A 262 -10.36 -22.29 -1.68
C ASN A 262 -10.62 -21.36 -2.89
N PRO A 263 -11.87 -21.07 -3.27
CA PRO A 263 -12.15 -20.23 -4.43
C PRO A 263 -11.78 -18.76 -4.18
N ASP A 264 -11.49 -18.40 -2.93
CA ASP A 264 -11.33 -17.02 -2.45
C ASP A 264 -9.89 -16.49 -2.58
N ILE A 265 -8.90 -17.38 -2.76
CA ILE A 265 -7.51 -17.05 -3.13
C ILE A 265 -7.00 -18.05 -4.15
N VAL A 266 -6.57 -17.54 -5.30
CA VAL A 266 -6.03 -18.35 -6.40
C VAL A 266 -4.51 -18.27 -6.41
N LEU A 267 -3.82 -19.42 -6.44
CA LEU A 267 -2.40 -19.48 -6.82
C LEU A 267 -2.33 -19.42 -8.35
N VAL A 268 -1.81 -18.32 -8.86
CA VAL A 268 -1.72 -18.05 -10.30
C VAL A 268 -0.39 -18.55 -10.88
N GLU A 269 0.65 -18.59 -10.05
CA GLU A 269 2.00 -18.97 -10.46
C GLU A 269 2.76 -19.64 -9.32
N ASP A 270 3.55 -20.66 -9.66
CA ASP A 270 4.44 -21.44 -8.79
C ASP A 270 5.69 -21.81 -9.59
N GLU A 271 6.70 -20.95 -9.54
CA GLU A 271 7.92 -21.09 -10.34
C GLU A 271 9.16 -21.29 -9.46
N HIS A 272 10.02 -22.22 -9.88
CA HIS A 272 11.38 -22.35 -9.36
C HIS A 272 12.34 -21.47 -10.17
N VAL A 273 12.95 -20.51 -9.51
CA VAL A 273 13.94 -19.59 -10.09
C VAL A 273 15.33 -20.01 -9.62
N PRO A 274 16.14 -20.65 -10.49
CA PRO A 274 17.50 -21.03 -10.13
C PRO A 274 18.36 -19.78 -9.90
N SER A 275 19.32 -19.90 -8.99
CA SER A 275 20.35 -18.87 -8.81
C SER A 275 21.10 -18.64 -10.12
N ALA A 276 21.38 -17.37 -10.44
CA ALA A 276 22.17 -17.04 -11.62
C ALA A 276 23.55 -17.74 -11.52
N PRO A 277 24.06 -18.35 -12.61
CA PRO A 277 25.40 -18.93 -12.57
C PRO A 277 26.40 -17.83 -12.21
N PRO A 278 27.45 -18.15 -11.42
CA PRO A 278 28.49 -17.18 -11.13
C PRO A 278 29.02 -16.61 -12.45
N SER A 279 29.11 -15.28 -12.56
CA SER A 279 29.66 -14.65 -13.74
C SER A 279 31.06 -15.19 -14.01
N ASP A 280 31.41 -15.45 -15.28
CA ASP A 280 32.75 -15.88 -15.70
C ASP A 280 33.89 -14.89 -15.33
N ASP A 281 33.56 -13.74 -14.75
CA ASP A 281 34.52 -12.81 -14.15
C ASP A 281 35.04 -13.36 -12.81
N VAL A 282 36.20 -14.01 -12.89
CA VAL A 282 37.01 -14.64 -11.81
C VAL A 282 37.40 -13.68 -10.66
N TRP A 283 36.95 -12.43 -10.65
CA TRP A 283 37.28 -11.42 -9.64
C TRP A 283 36.09 -10.81 -8.89
N SER A 284 34.85 -11.24 -9.14
CA SER A 284 33.73 -10.86 -8.28
C SER A 284 33.68 -11.76 -7.05
N LEU A 285 34.23 -11.28 -5.93
CA LEU A 285 33.99 -11.84 -4.60
C LEU A 285 32.55 -11.51 -4.16
N ASP A 286 31.56 -12.10 -4.83
CA ASP A 286 30.21 -12.15 -4.31
C ASP A 286 30.17 -13.19 -3.19
N THR A 287 30.15 -12.70 -1.96
CA THR A 287 30.17 -13.51 -0.73
C THR A 287 28.77 -13.71 -0.14
N GLY A 288 27.72 -13.54 -0.96
CA GLY A 288 26.37 -14.00 -0.68
C GLY A 288 26.08 -15.22 -1.54
N GLY A 289 26.02 -16.42 -0.94
CA GLY A 289 25.62 -17.62 -1.66
C GLY A 289 24.23 -17.42 -2.26
N ALA A 290 24.16 -17.31 -3.58
CA ALA A 290 22.89 -17.24 -4.29
C ALA A 290 22.22 -18.61 -4.14
N SER A 291 21.26 -18.71 -3.21
CA SER A 291 20.39 -19.87 -3.13
C SER A 291 19.34 -19.75 -4.22
N ASP A 292 19.00 -20.88 -4.83
CA ASP A 292 17.78 -21.04 -5.59
C ASP A 292 16.55 -20.49 -4.84
N ARG A 293 15.57 -19.99 -5.58
CA ARG A 293 14.39 -19.30 -5.03
C ARG A 293 13.12 -19.89 -5.61
N ARG A 294 12.06 -19.89 -4.83
CA ARG A 294 10.71 -20.23 -5.29
C ARG A 294 9.80 -19.03 -5.21
N GLN A 295 9.17 -18.71 -6.34
CA GLN A 295 8.25 -17.60 -6.47
C GLN A 295 6.83 -18.13 -6.61
N LEU A 296 5.95 -17.66 -5.72
CA LEU A 296 4.53 -18.00 -5.72
C LEU A 296 3.70 -16.72 -5.79
N ILE A 297 2.65 -16.73 -6.62
CA ILE A 297 1.75 -15.58 -6.76
C ILE A 297 0.33 -15.96 -6.35
N PHE A 298 -0.14 -15.36 -5.27
CA PHE A 298 -1.51 -15.49 -4.79
C PHE A 298 -2.32 -14.26 -5.18
N VAL A 299 -3.55 -14.46 -5.67
CA VAL A 299 -4.50 -13.40 -6.01
C VAL A 299 -5.81 -13.64 -5.25
N PRO A 300 -6.16 -12.78 -4.29
CA PRO A 300 -7.45 -12.84 -3.62
C PRO A 300 -8.61 -12.47 -4.56
N THR A 301 -9.66 -13.27 -4.55
CA THR A 301 -10.86 -13.10 -5.40
C THR A 301 -12.09 -12.66 -4.60
N ASP A 302 -12.09 -12.85 -3.27
CA ASP A 302 -13.16 -12.39 -2.37
C ASP A 302 -12.61 -11.61 -1.17
N THR A 303 -13.49 -10.89 -0.47
CA THR A 303 -13.18 -10.18 0.79
C THR A 303 -13.23 -11.12 1.98
N GLY A 304 -12.36 -10.90 2.97
CA GLY A 304 -12.30 -11.72 4.16
C GLY A 304 -10.89 -11.87 4.70
N SER A 305 -10.77 -12.70 5.73
CA SER A 305 -9.50 -13.03 6.37
C SER A 305 -9.04 -14.40 5.86
N PHE A 306 -7.87 -14.45 5.24
CA PHE A 306 -7.32 -15.66 4.64
C PHE A 306 -5.92 -15.94 5.16
N ARG A 307 -5.49 -17.20 5.07
CA ARG A 307 -4.18 -17.62 5.50
C ARG A 307 -3.42 -18.30 4.38
N VAL A 308 -2.19 -17.86 4.15
CA VAL A 308 -1.22 -18.51 3.27
C VAL A 308 -0.18 -19.19 4.16
N GLN A 309 -0.20 -20.52 4.19
CA GLN A 309 0.72 -21.31 4.99
C GLN A 309 1.51 -22.26 4.09
N MET A 310 2.82 -22.28 4.26
CA MET A 310 3.72 -23.16 3.52
C MET A 310 4.77 -23.76 4.45
N ASP A 311 5.10 -25.04 4.25
CA ASP A 311 6.14 -25.72 5.00
C ASP A 311 7.25 -26.18 4.06
N LEU A 312 8.50 -25.87 4.39
CA LEU A 312 9.67 -26.43 3.70
C LEU A 312 9.90 -27.83 4.24
N ALA A 313 9.74 -28.85 3.40
CA ALA A 313 9.94 -30.23 3.80
C ALA A 313 10.53 -31.05 2.64
N ARG A 314 11.07 -32.23 2.95
CA ARG A 314 11.48 -33.18 1.92
C ARG A 314 10.26 -33.99 1.48
N PRO A 315 9.99 -34.16 0.17
CA PRO A 315 8.81 -34.89 -0.29
C PRO A 315 8.70 -36.33 0.23
N TRP A 316 9.83 -36.98 0.50
CA TRP A 316 9.90 -38.35 1.04
C TRP A 316 9.90 -38.41 2.57
N GLU A 317 9.93 -37.26 3.25
CA GLU A 317 9.86 -37.15 4.71
C GLU A 317 9.05 -35.90 5.12
N PRO A 318 7.77 -35.80 4.70
CA PRO A 318 6.98 -34.57 4.84
C PRO A 318 6.63 -34.21 6.28
N SER A 319 6.78 -35.15 7.23
CA SER A 319 6.60 -34.91 8.66
C SER A 319 7.71 -34.07 9.29
N THR A 320 8.86 -33.97 8.63
CA THR A 320 10.02 -33.23 9.14
C THR A 320 10.07 -31.85 8.49
N ILE A 321 9.49 -30.87 9.18
CA ILE A 321 9.43 -29.47 8.73
C ILE A 321 10.79 -28.80 8.97
N LEU A 322 11.40 -28.28 7.91
CA LEU A 322 12.69 -27.59 7.92
C LEU A 322 12.53 -26.08 8.13
N ALA A 323 11.46 -25.49 7.61
CA ALA A 323 11.08 -24.09 7.80
C ALA A 323 9.56 -23.93 7.59
N GLN A 324 8.99 -22.85 8.12
CA GLN A 324 7.58 -22.54 7.96
C GLN A 324 7.40 -21.08 7.54
N PHE A 325 6.51 -20.86 6.59
CA PHE A 325 6.04 -19.56 6.17
C PHE A 325 4.54 -19.46 6.47
N ASP A 326 4.16 -18.40 7.16
CA ASP A 326 2.77 -18.15 7.55
C ASP A 326 2.44 -16.69 7.28
N LEU A 327 1.30 -16.43 6.66
CA LEU A 327 0.90 -15.09 6.29
C LEU A 327 -0.62 -14.97 6.43
N GLN A 328 -1.04 -13.97 7.20
CA GLN A 328 -2.45 -13.59 7.28
C GLN A 328 -2.74 -12.50 6.24
N LEU A 329 -3.74 -12.71 5.41
CA LEU A 329 -4.22 -11.75 4.41
C LEU A 329 -5.60 -11.25 4.82
N GLU A 330 -5.67 -9.96 5.15
CA GLU A 330 -6.94 -9.26 5.35
C GLU A 330 -7.33 -8.59 4.04
N VAL A 331 -8.35 -9.10 3.36
CA VAL A 331 -8.74 -8.68 2.01
C VAL A 331 -10.00 -7.86 2.05
N ARG A 332 -9.93 -6.67 1.47
CA ARG A 332 -11.07 -5.75 1.35
C ARG A 332 -11.37 -5.36 -0.09
N THR A 333 -12.50 -4.67 -0.26
CA THR A 333 -12.85 -4.05 -1.54
C THR A 333 -11.84 -2.96 -1.94
N ARG A 334 -11.87 -2.53 -3.20
CA ARG A 334 -10.99 -1.47 -3.71
C ARG A 334 -11.37 -0.05 -3.27
N GLN A 335 -12.43 0.09 -2.48
CA GLN A 335 -12.84 1.38 -1.92
C GLN A 335 -12.22 1.57 -0.54
N LEU A 336 -11.95 2.82 -0.17
CA LEU A 336 -11.40 3.16 1.15
C LEU A 336 -12.34 2.70 2.26
N ALA A 337 -13.63 2.93 2.05
CA ALA A 337 -14.75 2.36 2.79
C ALA A 337 -15.89 2.06 1.81
N GLY A 338 -16.80 1.16 2.17
CA GLY A 338 -17.99 0.89 1.36
C GLY A 338 -18.87 2.14 1.18
N GLN A 339 -19.76 2.14 0.19
CA GLN A 339 -20.70 3.25 0.00
C GLN A 339 -21.67 3.36 1.19
N GLY A 340 -21.93 4.60 1.61
CA GLY A 340 -22.88 4.88 2.68
C GLY A 340 -22.48 6.04 3.57
N LEU A 341 -23.34 6.27 4.57
CA LEU A 341 -23.15 7.23 5.65
C LEU A 341 -22.53 6.53 6.85
N PHE A 342 -21.51 7.15 7.43
CA PHE A 342 -20.79 6.69 8.60
C PHE A 342 -20.93 7.76 9.69
N ALA A 343 -21.79 7.49 10.66
CA ALA A 343 -22.00 8.37 11.80
C ALA A 343 -20.82 8.28 12.79
N PRO A 344 -20.56 9.33 13.60
CA PRO A 344 -19.45 9.33 14.56
C PRO A 344 -19.61 8.35 15.73
N THR A 345 -20.73 7.65 15.85
CA THR A 345 -20.99 6.62 16.87
C THR A 345 -20.28 5.30 16.55
N PRO A 346 -19.52 4.70 17.49
CA PRO A 346 -18.75 3.47 17.26
C PRO A 346 -19.59 2.28 16.78
N GLU A 347 -20.87 2.21 17.16
CA GLU A 347 -21.78 1.11 16.86
C GLU A 347 -22.13 1.02 15.35
N ASP A 348 -22.08 2.13 14.60
CA ASP A 348 -22.41 2.13 13.15
C ASP A 348 -21.23 1.74 12.25
N TRP A 349 -20.00 1.73 12.80
CA TRP A 349 -18.79 1.31 12.07
C TRP A 349 -18.48 -0.18 12.23
N ALA A 350 -19.01 -0.81 13.28
CA ALA A 350 -18.71 -2.19 13.66
C ALA A 350 -19.22 -3.23 12.66
N ASP A 351 -20.29 -2.94 11.93
CA ASP A 351 -20.87 -3.87 10.95
C ASP A 351 -20.20 -3.84 9.55
N ARG A 352 -19.19 -3.00 9.34
CA ARG A 352 -18.56 -2.84 8.00
C ARG A 352 -17.03 -2.69 7.99
N ALA A 353 -16.40 -2.61 9.14
CA ALA A 353 -14.96 -2.79 9.27
C ALA A 353 -14.73 -4.23 9.73
N ILE A 354 -14.22 -5.09 8.83
CA ILE A 354 -13.60 -6.35 9.24
C ILE A 354 -12.55 -5.97 10.30
N THR A 355 -12.77 -6.49 11.50
CA THR A 355 -11.99 -6.28 12.71
C THR A 355 -10.48 -6.41 12.45
N ALA A 356 -9.72 -5.49 13.03
CA ALA A 356 -8.26 -5.38 12.96
C ALA A 356 -7.51 -6.57 13.57
#